data_AF-A0A6I4NQK0-F1
#
_entry.id   AF-A0A6I4NQK0-F1
#
_cell.length_a   1.000
_cell.length_b   1.000
_cell.length_c   1.000
_cell.angle_alpha   90.00
_cell.angle_beta   90.00
_cell.angle_gamma   90.00
#
_symmetry.space_group_name_H-M   'P 1'
#
loop_
_entity.id
_entity.type
_entity.pdbx_description
1 polymer ?
#
loop_
_entity_poly.entity_id
_entity_poly.type
_entity_poly.pdbx_seq_one_letter_code
_entity_poly.pdbx_strand_id
1 'polypeptide(L)'
;MIDWYRRKTWTKIDEEEFFAKLGRARKDGRAQYLKIQAIELVYTNDKKLLVVAETLLNKMLAEYPNDNFNKGSALHTLGNIYQQLDDYKIAIDYYKQALDFEQIHPNVKTQAYLDYSELIIKTNKVEKFDDVENILLERYSGLLFPIAKYKVNSILSIVNKHNNRQDKAKHYAELAEQNANAEISGLRYHKTLGVVTEREDWLDKILKIK
;
A
#
# COMPACT_ATOMS: atom_id res chain seq x y z
N MET A 1 4.41 -22.57 16.54
CA MET A 1 4.84 -21.52 17.49
C MET A 1 5.01 -20.25 16.69
N ILE A 2 4.38 -19.14 17.07
CA ILE A 2 4.51 -17.88 16.32
C ILE A 2 5.90 -17.28 16.57
N ASP A 3 6.51 -16.71 15.53
CA ASP A 3 7.79 -16.02 15.68
C ASP A 3 7.66 -14.85 16.67
N TRP A 4 8.71 -14.59 17.43
CA TRP A 4 8.71 -13.57 18.50
C TRP A 4 8.51 -12.13 18.00
N TYR A 5 8.72 -11.91 16.70
CA TYR A 5 8.58 -10.63 15.97
C TYR A 5 7.32 -10.62 15.08
N ARG A 6 6.36 -11.52 15.33
CA ARG A 6 5.08 -11.59 14.59
C ARG A 6 3.86 -11.59 15.51
N ARG A 7 3.92 -10.87 16.63
CA ARG A 7 2.81 -10.83 17.60
C ARG A 7 1.68 -9.93 17.08
N LYS A 8 0.45 -10.28 17.46
CA LYS A 8 -0.75 -9.46 17.23
C LYS A 8 -1.25 -8.76 18.50
N THR A 9 -0.43 -8.78 19.55
CA THR A 9 -0.66 -8.12 20.83
C THR A 9 0.59 -7.34 21.22
N TRP A 10 0.43 -6.34 22.08
CA TRP A 10 1.55 -5.55 22.58
C TRP A 10 1.37 -5.19 24.06
N THR A 11 1.38 -6.21 24.91
CA THR A 11 1.46 -6.03 26.36
C THR A 11 2.87 -5.60 26.79
N LYS A 12 3.03 -5.14 28.04
CA LYS A 12 4.36 -4.86 28.60
C LYS A 12 5.31 -6.07 28.52
N ILE A 13 4.79 -7.27 28.71
CA ILE A 13 5.57 -8.52 28.59
C ILE A 13 5.97 -8.75 27.12
N ASP A 14 5.06 -8.55 26.17
CA ASP A 14 5.36 -8.67 24.74
C ASP A 14 6.49 -7.71 24.33
N GLU A 15 6.40 -6.46 24.79
CA GLU A 15 7.38 -5.41 24.53
C GLU A 15 8.77 -5.77 25.10
N GLU A 16 8.83 -6.14 26.39
CA GLU A 16 10.06 -6.53 27.06
C GLU A 16 10.72 -7.74 26.39
N GLU A 17 9.94 -8.78 26.05
CA GLU A 17 10.45 -9.95 25.34
C GLU A 17 10.94 -9.62 23.93
N PHE A 18 10.20 -8.78 23.21
CA PHE A 18 10.56 -8.36 21.86
C PHE A 18 11.89 -7.62 21.88
N PHE A 19 12.05 -6.60 22.72
CA PHE A 19 13.28 -5.81 22.76
C PHE A 19 14.46 -6.58 23.34
N ALA A 20 14.24 -7.49 24.29
CA ALA A 20 15.29 -8.39 24.78
C ALA A 20 15.82 -9.31 23.66
N LYS A 21 14.93 -9.84 22.82
CA LYS A 21 15.34 -10.67 21.66
C LYS A 21 15.95 -9.85 20.54
N LEU A 22 15.41 -8.67 20.24
CA LEU A 22 15.97 -7.73 19.26
C LEU A 22 17.40 -7.32 19.63
N GLY A 23 17.67 -7.08 20.91
CA GLY A 23 19.00 -6.74 21.43
C GLY A 23 20.04 -7.86 21.24
N ARG A 24 19.61 -9.13 21.24
CA ARG A 24 20.46 -10.31 20.99
C ARG A 24 20.58 -10.67 19.51
N ALA A 25 19.65 -10.19 18.68
CA ALA A 25 19.66 -10.45 17.25
C ALA A 25 20.82 -9.74 16.54
N ARG A 26 21.26 -10.32 15.41
CA ARG A 26 22.28 -9.71 14.54
C ARG A 26 21.80 -8.36 14.02
N LYS A 27 22.71 -7.39 13.91
CA LYS A 27 22.38 -5.98 13.62
C LYS A 27 21.69 -5.79 12.26
N ASP A 28 22.10 -6.58 11.26
CA ASP A 28 21.54 -6.61 9.91
C ASP A 28 20.06 -7.02 9.86
N GLY A 29 19.60 -7.87 10.78
CA GLY A 29 18.20 -8.32 10.83
C GLY A 29 17.26 -7.42 11.64
N ARG A 30 17.78 -6.49 12.46
CA ARG A 30 16.96 -5.75 13.45
C ARG A 30 15.91 -4.86 12.82
N ALA A 31 16.26 -4.16 11.75
CA ALA A 31 15.33 -3.31 11.03
C ALA A 31 14.15 -4.13 10.46
N GLN A 32 14.44 -5.31 9.91
CA GLN A 32 13.42 -6.23 9.42
C GLN A 32 12.48 -6.69 10.54
N TYR A 33 12.99 -7.03 11.73
CA TYR A 33 12.14 -7.46 12.85
C TYR A 33 11.21 -6.35 13.35
N LEU A 34 11.70 -5.11 13.44
CA LEU A 34 10.87 -3.94 13.78
C LEU A 34 9.73 -3.76 12.78
N LYS A 35 10.07 -3.79 11.49
CA LYS A 35 9.09 -3.65 10.39
C LYS A 35 8.04 -4.76 10.40
N ILE A 36 8.47 -6.03 10.49
CA ILE A 36 7.54 -7.16 10.46
C ILE A 36 6.59 -7.08 11.67
N GLN A 37 7.11 -6.81 12.86
CA GLN A 37 6.27 -6.69 14.05
C GLN A 37 5.26 -5.54 13.92
N ALA A 38 5.68 -4.39 13.39
CA ALA A 38 4.77 -3.27 13.13
C ALA A 38 3.66 -3.65 12.15
N ILE A 39 3.98 -4.31 11.04
CA ILE A 39 3.00 -4.77 10.04
C ILE A 39 1.94 -5.71 10.67
N GLU A 40 2.36 -6.65 11.53
CA GLU A 40 1.43 -7.56 12.19
C GLU A 40 0.47 -6.82 13.14
N LEU A 41 0.94 -5.76 13.81
CA LEU A 41 0.10 -4.88 14.61
C LEU A 41 -0.87 -4.07 13.75
N VAL A 42 -0.43 -3.56 12.60
CA VAL A 42 -1.30 -2.85 11.63
C VAL A 42 -2.44 -3.73 11.14
N TYR A 43 -2.19 -5.01 10.88
CA TYR A 43 -3.24 -5.95 10.46
C TYR A 43 -4.32 -6.23 11.51
N THR A 44 -4.12 -5.82 12.77
CA THR A 44 -5.18 -5.95 13.80
C THR A 44 -6.26 -4.89 13.66
N ASN A 45 -5.99 -3.77 12.99
CA ASN A 45 -6.82 -2.56 12.96
C ASN A 45 -7.15 -2.00 14.37
N ASP A 46 -6.45 -2.42 15.42
CA ASP A 46 -6.60 -1.86 16.77
C ASP A 46 -5.85 -0.53 16.84
N LYS A 47 -6.59 0.57 17.02
CA LYS A 47 -6.03 1.93 17.10
C LYS A 47 -4.92 2.08 18.15
N LYS A 48 -4.96 1.33 19.26
CA LYS A 48 -3.89 1.36 20.27
C LYS A 48 -2.61 0.70 19.73
N LEU A 49 -2.76 -0.38 18.97
CA LEU A 49 -1.64 -1.10 18.37
C LEU A 49 -1.06 -0.35 17.16
N LEU A 50 -1.83 0.50 16.49
CA LEU A 50 -1.32 1.39 15.45
C LEU A 50 -0.29 2.40 15.97
N VAL A 51 -0.52 2.98 17.15
CA VAL A 51 0.44 3.89 17.81
C VAL A 51 1.75 3.16 18.13
N VAL A 52 1.66 1.89 18.55
CA VAL A 52 2.83 1.05 18.77
C VAL A 52 3.55 0.77 17.44
N ALA A 53 2.82 0.36 16.40
CA ALA A 53 3.38 0.08 15.09
C ALA A 53 4.14 1.29 14.54
N GLU A 54 3.55 2.48 14.65
CA GLU A 54 4.20 3.74 14.31
C GLU A 54 5.51 3.94 15.09
N THR A 55 5.49 3.71 16.40
CA THR A 55 6.68 3.83 17.26
C THR A 55 7.80 2.88 16.82
N LEU A 56 7.47 1.64 16.47
CA LEU A 56 8.45 0.65 15.98
C LEU A 56 9.05 1.05 14.63
N LEU A 57 8.24 1.60 13.71
CA LEU A 57 8.70 2.06 12.41
C LEU A 57 9.56 3.31 12.52
N ASN A 58 9.17 4.28 13.35
CA ASN A 58 9.98 5.47 13.61
C ASN A 58 11.33 5.12 14.26
N LYS A 59 11.34 4.16 15.20
CA LYS A 59 12.58 3.60 15.76
C LYS A 59 13.45 2.96 14.68
N MET A 60 12.84 2.20 13.76
CA MET A 60 13.56 1.58 12.64
C MET A 60 14.24 2.63 11.76
N LEU A 61 13.50 3.67 11.36
CA LEU A 61 14.01 4.74 10.50
C LEU A 61 15.13 5.56 11.17
N ALA A 62 15.04 5.75 12.48
CA ALA A 62 16.04 6.50 13.25
C ALA A 62 17.32 5.68 13.51
N GLU A 63 17.21 4.41 13.90
CA GLU A 63 18.36 3.59 14.29
C GLU A 63 19.05 2.89 13.10
N TYR A 64 18.31 2.66 12.01
CA TYR A 64 18.81 1.96 10.81
C TYR A 64 18.60 2.79 9.53
N PRO A 65 19.09 4.06 9.47
CA PRO A 65 18.79 4.97 8.36
C PRO A 65 19.36 4.50 7.01
N ASN A 66 20.37 3.63 7.04
CA ASN A 66 21.02 3.04 5.86
C ASN A 66 20.39 1.72 5.40
N ASP A 67 19.36 1.22 6.09
CA ASP A 67 18.62 0.03 5.64
C ASP A 67 17.66 0.40 4.50
N ASN A 68 18.21 0.42 3.28
CA ASN A 68 17.44 0.75 2.09
C ASN A 68 16.45 -0.35 1.68
N PHE A 69 16.60 -1.58 2.19
CA PHE A 69 15.73 -2.70 1.84
C PHE A 69 14.36 -2.60 2.53
N ASN A 70 14.36 -2.16 3.80
CA ASN A 70 13.15 -2.09 4.62
C ASN A 70 12.50 -0.70 4.61
N LYS A 71 13.26 0.37 4.32
CA LYS A 71 12.81 1.76 4.45
C LYS A 71 11.58 2.11 3.60
N GLY A 72 11.55 1.73 2.32
CA GLY A 72 10.38 1.98 1.46
C GLY A 72 9.11 1.36 2.04
N SER A 73 9.20 0.10 2.50
CA SER A 73 8.07 -0.60 3.13
C SER A 73 7.67 0.00 4.48
N ALA A 74 8.62 0.52 5.27
CA ALA A 74 8.32 1.22 6.52
C ALA A 74 7.54 2.53 6.26
N LEU A 75 7.97 3.34 5.28
CA LEU A 75 7.27 4.57 4.88
C LEU A 75 5.86 4.26 4.36
N HIS A 76 5.72 3.24 3.51
CA HIS A 76 4.41 2.78 3.03
C HIS A 76 3.51 2.32 4.19
N THR A 77 4.05 1.59 5.16
CA THR A 77 3.30 1.12 6.33
C THR A 77 2.87 2.27 7.24
N LEU A 78 3.69 3.32 7.39
CA LEU A 78 3.28 4.56 8.07
C LEU A 78 2.09 5.21 7.36
N GLY A 79 2.11 5.27 6.02
CA GLY A 79 0.94 5.70 5.24
C GLY A 79 -0.32 4.90 5.56
N ASN A 80 -0.21 3.57 5.65
CA ASN A 80 -1.32 2.69 6.02
C ASN A 80 -1.85 2.97 7.44
N ILE A 81 -0.95 3.21 8.41
CA ILE A 81 -1.33 3.56 9.78
C ILE A 81 -2.19 4.81 9.79
N TYR A 82 -1.72 5.89 9.14
CA TYR A 82 -2.45 7.15 9.10
C TYR A 82 -3.73 7.07 8.27
N GLN A 83 -3.77 6.24 7.23
CA GLN A 83 -5.00 5.94 6.50
C GLN A 83 -6.05 5.26 7.41
N GLN A 84 -5.65 4.26 8.22
CA GLN A 84 -6.56 3.59 9.17
C GLN A 84 -7.00 4.49 10.33
N LEU A 85 -6.21 5.53 10.63
CA LEU A 85 -6.56 6.57 11.60
C LEU A 85 -7.40 7.71 10.99
N ASP A 86 -7.76 7.62 9.71
CA ASP A 86 -8.49 8.62 8.93
C ASP A 86 -7.76 9.98 8.79
N ASP A 87 -6.45 10.03 9.07
CA ASP A 87 -5.61 11.20 8.77
C ASP A 87 -5.02 11.08 7.37
N TYR A 88 -5.88 11.32 6.38
CA TYR A 88 -5.50 11.18 4.98
C TYR A 88 -4.42 12.18 4.55
N LYS A 89 -4.28 13.31 5.24
CA LYS A 89 -3.22 14.28 4.94
C LYS A 89 -1.85 13.67 5.24
N ILE A 90 -1.69 13.08 6.42
CA ILE A 90 -0.42 12.45 6.81
C ILE A 90 -0.20 11.14 6.02
N ALA A 91 -1.26 10.37 5.76
CA ALA A 91 -1.17 9.16 4.95
C ALA A 91 -0.61 9.43 3.54
N ILE A 92 -1.16 10.45 2.86
CA ILE A 92 -0.69 10.88 1.53
C ILE A 92 0.78 11.31 1.56
N ASP A 93 1.21 12.01 2.61
CA ASP A 93 2.61 12.43 2.77
C ASP A 93 3.55 11.24 2.88
N TYR A 94 3.24 10.26 3.74
CA TYR A 94 4.07 9.05 3.87
C TYR A 94 4.06 8.18 2.61
N TYR A 95 2.93 8.04 1.92
CA TYR A 95 2.90 7.34 0.64
C TYR A 95 3.75 8.07 -0.41
N LYS A 96 3.75 9.41 -0.42
CA LYS A 96 4.62 10.18 -1.30
C LYS A 96 6.10 9.98 -0.96
N GLN A 97 6.46 10.00 0.33
CA GLN A 97 7.83 9.70 0.77
C GLN A 97 8.26 8.28 0.34
N ALA A 98 7.37 7.29 0.42
CA ALA A 98 7.65 5.94 -0.06
C ALA A 98 7.92 5.94 -1.58
N LEU A 99 7.07 6.60 -2.38
CA LEU A 99 7.26 6.72 -3.83
C LEU A 99 8.57 7.44 -4.21
N ASP A 100 8.91 8.52 -3.53
CA ASP A 100 10.15 9.26 -3.76
C ASP A 100 11.37 8.39 -3.40
N PHE A 101 11.26 7.55 -2.37
CA PHE A 101 12.28 6.56 -2.05
C PHE A 101 12.42 5.47 -3.13
N GLU A 102 11.31 4.94 -3.67
CA GLU A 102 11.35 3.97 -4.77
C GLU A 102 11.97 4.52 -6.05
N GLN A 103 11.88 5.82 -6.28
CA GLN A 103 12.50 6.48 -7.43
C GLN A 103 14.03 6.46 -7.34
N ILE A 104 14.56 6.63 -6.12
CA ILE A 104 16.00 6.57 -5.84
C ILE A 104 16.48 5.11 -5.75
N HIS A 105 15.61 4.21 -5.28
CA HIS A 105 15.90 2.79 -5.08
C HIS A 105 14.95 1.90 -5.91
N PRO A 106 15.11 1.82 -7.24
CA PRO A 106 14.14 1.18 -8.13
C PRO A 106 13.95 -0.34 -7.90
N ASN A 107 14.85 -0.99 -7.17
CA ASN A 107 14.72 -2.40 -6.78
C ASN A 107 13.78 -2.61 -5.57
N VAL A 108 13.36 -1.52 -4.92
CA VAL A 108 12.40 -1.53 -3.82
C VAL A 108 11.10 -0.97 -4.38
N LYS A 109 10.07 -1.81 -4.47
CA LYS A 109 8.72 -1.43 -4.89
C LYS A 109 7.73 -1.80 -3.81
N THR A 110 6.80 -0.90 -3.54
CA THR A 110 5.73 -1.04 -2.55
C THR A 110 4.38 -0.79 -3.21
N GLN A 111 3.30 -0.90 -2.43
CA GLN A 111 1.96 -0.61 -2.91
C GLN A 111 1.59 0.87 -2.81
N ALA A 112 2.53 1.73 -2.39
CA ALA A 112 2.31 3.17 -2.24
C ALA A 112 1.79 3.83 -3.52
N TYR A 113 2.16 3.35 -4.71
CA TYR A 113 1.66 3.90 -5.99
C TYR A 113 0.14 3.80 -6.09
N LEU A 114 -0.45 2.72 -5.59
CA LEU A 114 -1.88 2.48 -5.64
C LEU A 114 -2.58 3.19 -4.48
N ASP A 115 -2.07 3.05 -3.25
CA ASP A 115 -2.69 3.63 -2.06
C ASP A 115 -2.67 5.16 -2.08
N TYR A 116 -1.56 5.77 -2.54
CA TYR A 116 -1.48 7.20 -2.83
C TYR A 116 -2.57 7.61 -3.83
N SER A 117 -2.64 6.90 -4.96
CA SER A 117 -3.59 7.21 -6.03
C SER A 117 -5.03 7.10 -5.56
N GLU A 118 -5.39 6.04 -4.82
CA GLU A 118 -6.71 5.88 -4.23
C GLU A 118 -7.06 7.05 -3.30
N LEU A 119 -6.16 7.45 -2.39
CA LEU A 119 -6.41 8.57 -1.48
C LEU A 119 -6.55 9.90 -2.21
N ILE A 120 -5.77 10.16 -3.26
CA ILE A 120 -5.93 11.37 -4.08
C ILE A 120 -7.34 11.44 -4.69
N ILE A 121 -7.85 10.32 -5.21
CA ILE A 121 -9.22 10.26 -5.74
C ILE A 121 -10.25 10.42 -4.64
N LYS A 122 -10.13 9.68 -3.53
CA LYS A 122 -11.07 9.73 -2.39
C LYS A 122 -11.16 11.11 -1.76
N THR A 123 -10.03 11.82 -1.67
CA THR A 123 -9.96 13.18 -1.11
C THR A 123 -10.18 14.28 -2.15
N ASN A 124 -10.50 13.90 -3.39
CA ASN A 124 -10.76 14.80 -4.51
C ASN A 124 -9.68 15.87 -4.71
N LYS A 125 -8.41 15.49 -4.59
CA LYS A 125 -7.24 16.35 -4.84
C LYS A 125 -6.97 16.45 -6.33
N VAL A 126 -7.86 17.15 -7.03
CA VAL A 126 -7.86 17.28 -8.50
C VAL A 126 -6.55 17.86 -9.03
N GLU A 127 -5.84 18.66 -8.25
CA GLU A 127 -4.52 19.20 -8.57
C GLU A 127 -3.43 18.14 -8.69
N LYS A 128 -3.70 16.90 -8.25
CA LYS A 128 -2.79 15.75 -8.29
C LYS A 128 -3.16 14.69 -9.32
N PHE A 129 -4.21 14.91 -10.11
CA PHE A 129 -4.71 13.87 -11.01
C PHE A 129 -3.72 13.52 -12.13
N ASP A 130 -3.01 14.52 -12.69
CA ASP A 130 -1.97 14.25 -13.69
C ASP A 130 -0.78 13.50 -13.08
N ASP A 131 -0.39 13.84 -11.84
CA ASP A 131 0.65 13.10 -11.10
C ASP A 131 0.25 11.62 -10.92
N VAL A 132 -1.02 11.39 -10.52
CA VAL A 132 -1.59 10.03 -10.36
C VAL A 132 -1.55 9.25 -11.66
N GLU A 133 -2.00 9.84 -12.77
CA GLU A 133 -1.96 9.16 -14.06
C GLU A 133 -0.54 8.74 -14.44
N ASN A 134 0.44 9.64 -14.29
CA ASN A 134 1.84 9.34 -14.60
C ASN A 134 2.38 8.18 -13.74
N ILE A 135 2.14 8.22 -12.42
CA ILE A 135 2.57 7.18 -11.48
C ILE A 135 1.98 5.82 -11.86
N LEU A 136 0.67 5.79 -12.17
CA LEU A 136 -0.02 4.55 -12.53
C LEU A 136 0.46 3.99 -13.87
N LEU A 137 0.67 4.85 -14.88
CA LEU A 137 1.14 4.44 -16.20
C LEU A 137 2.57 3.90 -16.16
N GLU A 138 3.46 4.48 -15.34
CA GLU A 138 4.83 3.97 -15.16
C GLU A 138 4.85 2.53 -14.59
N ARG A 139 3.87 2.19 -13.74
CA ARG A 139 3.74 0.85 -13.13
C ARG A 139 2.87 -0.11 -13.94
N TYR A 140 2.15 0.39 -14.96
CA TYR A 140 1.07 -0.33 -15.62
C TYR A 140 1.51 -1.64 -16.29
N SER A 141 2.66 -1.64 -16.95
CA SER A 141 3.20 -2.83 -17.64
C SER A 141 3.58 -3.96 -16.68
N GLY A 142 3.87 -3.65 -15.42
CA GLY A 142 4.23 -4.62 -14.38
C GLY A 142 3.02 -5.22 -13.66
N LEU A 143 1.79 -4.80 -13.98
CA LEU A 143 0.59 -5.32 -13.33
C LEU A 143 0.31 -6.75 -13.77
N LEU A 144 0.45 -7.70 -12.84
CA LEU A 144 0.20 -9.11 -13.08
C LEU A 144 -1.27 -9.46 -12.89
N PHE A 145 -1.81 -9.17 -11.70
CA PHE A 145 -3.09 -9.70 -11.24
C PHE A 145 -4.30 -8.88 -11.68
N PRO A 146 -5.45 -9.52 -11.99
CA PRO A 146 -6.69 -8.82 -12.33
C PRO A 146 -7.13 -7.77 -11.30
N ILE A 147 -7.02 -8.05 -9.99
CA ILE A 147 -7.39 -7.07 -8.95
C ILE A 147 -6.61 -5.77 -9.04
N ALA A 148 -5.30 -5.84 -9.30
CA ALA A 148 -4.47 -4.66 -9.45
C ALA A 148 -4.83 -3.90 -10.74
N LYS A 149 -5.07 -4.63 -11.84
CA LYS A 149 -5.51 -4.04 -13.10
C LYS A 149 -6.88 -3.37 -12.98
N TYR A 150 -7.84 -3.99 -12.30
CA TYR A 150 -9.15 -3.41 -12.02
C TYR A 150 -8.98 -2.06 -11.31
N LYS A 151 -8.30 -2.02 -10.16
CA LYS A 151 -8.14 -0.79 -9.38
C LYS A 151 -7.43 0.31 -10.17
N VAL A 152 -6.32 -0.02 -10.84
CA VAL A 152 -5.54 0.96 -11.62
C VAL A 152 -6.35 1.51 -12.79
N ASN A 153 -7.02 0.64 -13.56
CA ASN A 153 -7.85 1.08 -14.69
C ASN A 153 -9.06 1.91 -14.23
N SER A 154 -9.69 1.57 -13.11
CA SER A 154 -10.76 2.37 -12.52
C SER A 154 -10.28 3.78 -12.18
N ILE A 155 -9.12 3.92 -11.53
CA ILE A 155 -8.55 5.24 -11.21
C ILE A 155 -8.17 6.02 -12.48
N LEU A 156 -7.51 5.37 -13.44
CA LEU A 156 -7.15 5.99 -14.72
C LEU A 156 -8.39 6.48 -15.49
N SER A 157 -9.49 5.74 -15.44
CA SER A 157 -10.77 6.15 -16.00
C SER A 157 -11.32 7.42 -15.34
N ILE A 158 -11.33 7.47 -14.00
CA ILE A 158 -11.79 8.62 -13.22
C ILE A 158 -10.97 9.87 -13.56
N VAL A 159 -9.63 9.75 -13.52
CA VAL A 159 -8.71 10.85 -13.84
C VAL A 159 -8.92 11.37 -15.27
N ASN A 160 -9.00 10.47 -16.25
CA ASN A 160 -9.17 10.87 -17.64
C ASN A 160 -10.54 11.52 -17.91
N LYS A 161 -11.59 11.05 -17.23
CA LYS A 161 -12.92 11.65 -17.30
C LYS A 161 -12.92 13.08 -16.75
N HIS A 162 -12.27 13.29 -15.61
CA HIS A 162 -12.12 14.62 -15.01
C HIS A 162 -11.36 15.57 -15.96
N ASN A 163 -10.29 15.07 -16.60
CA ASN A 163 -9.47 15.86 -17.52
C ASN A 163 -10.05 15.96 -18.93
N ASN A 164 -11.36 15.70 -19.11
CA ASN A 164 -12.09 15.79 -20.38
C ASN A 164 -11.55 14.89 -21.52
N ARG A 165 -10.83 13.82 -21.18
CA ARG A 165 -10.27 12.84 -22.14
C ARG A 165 -11.20 11.63 -22.24
N GLN A 166 -12.38 11.85 -22.83
CA GLN A 166 -13.50 10.88 -22.82
C GLN A 166 -13.13 9.53 -23.44
N ASP A 167 -12.39 9.51 -24.55
CA ASP A 167 -11.98 8.26 -25.21
C ASP A 167 -11.07 7.41 -24.31
N LYS A 168 -10.09 8.04 -23.64
CA LYS A 168 -9.23 7.36 -22.67
C LYS A 168 -10.02 6.90 -21.45
N ALA A 169 -10.92 7.74 -20.95
CA ALA A 169 -11.76 7.40 -19.81
C ALA A 169 -12.60 6.16 -20.07
N LYS A 170 -13.21 6.08 -21.26
CA LYS A 170 -13.99 4.92 -21.71
C LYS A 170 -13.11 3.68 -21.87
N HIS A 171 -11.96 3.82 -22.53
CA HIS A 171 -11.01 2.72 -22.70
C HIS A 171 -10.59 2.09 -21.36
N TYR A 172 -10.21 2.91 -20.39
CA TYR A 172 -9.83 2.41 -19.07
C TYR A 172 -11.03 1.85 -18.28
N ALA A 173 -12.23 2.40 -18.45
CA ALA A 173 -13.43 1.82 -17.84
C ALA A 173 -13.72 0.40 -18.37
N GLU A 174 -13.59 0.18 -19.68
CA GLU A 174 -13.76 -1.14 -20.30
C GLU A 174 -12.72 -2.13 -19.78
N LEU A 175 -11.45 -1.71 -19.67
CA LEU A 175 -10.40 -2.55 -19.09
C LEU A 175 -10.63 -2.86 -17.61
N ALA A 176 -11.12 -1.89 -16.83
CA ALA A 176 -11.47 -2.10 -15.44
C ALA A 176 -12.56 -3.18 -15.30
N GLU A 177 -13.62 -3.09 -16.10
CA GLU A 177 -14.74 -4.04 -16.09
C GLU A 177 -14.30 -5.44 -16.53
N GLN A 178 -13.45 -5.55 -17.56
CA GLN A 178 -12.88 -6.83 -17.98
C GLN A 178 -12.07 -7.50 -16.87
N ASN A 179 -11.26 -6.74 -16.14
CA ASN A 179 -10.44 -7.28 -15.05
C ASN A 179 -11.26 -7.57 -13.79
N ALA A 180 -12.33 -6.81 -13.53
CA ALA A 180 -13.27 -7.05 -12.44
C ALA A 180 -14.02 -8.38 -12.61
N ASN A 181 -14.32 -8.78 -13.85
CA ASN A 181 -15.01 -10.02 -14.17
C ASN A 181 -14.07 -11.17 -14.55
N ALA A 182 -12.75 -11.01 -14.41
CA ALA A 182 -11.79 -12.03 -14.78
C ALA A 182 -11.85 -13.21 -13.79
N GLU A 183 -12.21 -14.39 -14.28
CA GLU A 183 -12.24 -15.62 -13.48
C GLU A 183 -10.86 -16.23 -13.22
N ILE A 184 -9.85 -15.82 -14.01
CA ILE A 184 -8.47 -16.30 -13.91
C ILE A 184 -7.45 -15.17 -14.03
N SER A 185 -6.27 -15.38 -13.45
CA SER A 185 -5.15 -14.44 -13.39
C SER A 185 -4.15 -14.56 -14.54
N GLY A 186 -4.34 -15.53 -15.44
CA GLY A 186 -3.40 -15.85 -16.50
C GLY A 186 -2.19 -16.70 -16.05
N LEU A 187 -2.07 -17.01 -14.75
CA LEU A 187 -1.06 -17.95 -14.27
C LEU A 187 -1.40 -19.39 -14.67
N ARG A 188 -0.37 -20.18 -15.01
CA ARG A 188 -0.54 -21.62 -15.33
C ARG A 188 -1.05 -22.41 -14.13
N TYR A 189 -0.49 -22.13 -12.95
CA TYR A 189 -0.86 -22.70 -11.65
C TYR A 189 -1.45 -21.60 -10.77
N HIS A 190 -2.30 -21.94 -9.80
CA HIS A 190 -3.02 -20.97 -8.97
C HIS A 190 -3.81 -19.96 -9.81
N LYS A 191 -4.62 -20.48 -10.75
CA LYS A 191 -5.35 -19.68 -11.74
C LYS A 191 -6.24 -18.59 -11.14
N THR A 192 -6.72 -18.76 -9.92
CA THR A 192 -7.60 -17.80 -9.23
C THR A 192 -6.83 -16.78 -8.38
N LEU A 193 -5.49 -16.85 -8.32
CA LEU A 193 -4.71 -15.93 -7.49
C LEU A 193 -4.83 -14.49 -8.01
N GLY A 194 -5.31 -13.58 -7.17
CA GLY A 194 -5.40 -12.16 -7.51
C GLY A 194 -6.56 -11.80 -8.46
N VAL A 195 -7.55 -12.70 -8.62
CA VAL A 195 -8.85 -12.34 -9.22
C VAL A 195 -9.64 -11.43 -8.28
N VAL A 196 -10.61 -10.70 -8.80
CA VAL A 196 -11.49 -9.84 -7.99
C VAL A 196 -12.57 -10.70 -7.36
N THR A 197 -12.56 -10.83 -6.04
CA THR A 197 -13.61 -11.53 -5.28
C THR A 197 -14.71 -10.58 -4.81
N GLU A 198 -14.33 -9.34 -4.49
CA GLU A 198 -15.22 -8.28 -4.06
C GLU A 198 -14.80 -6.99 -4.77
N ARG A 199 -15.80 -6.26 -5.27
CA ARG A 199 -15.57 -4.95 -5.90
C ARG A 199 -15.47 -3.87 -4.83
N GLU A 200 -14.78 -2.80 -5.16
CA GLU A 200 -14.62 -1.65 -4.28
C GLU A 200 -15.82 -0.72 -4.46
N ASP A 201 -16.77 -0.75 -3.53
CA ASP A 201 -17.99 0.05 -3.56
C ASP A 201 -17.77 1.53 -3.94
N TRP A 202 -16.67 2.12 -3.46
CA TRP A 202 -16.37 3.52 -3.71
C TRP A 202 -15.91 3.79 -5.15
N LEU A 203 -15.20 2.85 -5.80
CA LEU A 203 -14.81 2.98 -7.22
C LEU A 203 -16.06 2.88 -8.10
N ASP A 204 -16.90 1.89 -7.85
CA ASP A 204 -18.08 1.63 -8.66
C ASP A 204 -19.11 2.77 -8.52
N LYS A 205 -19.26 3.34 -7.33
CA LYS A 205 -20.09 4.55 -7.09
C LYS A 205 -19.62 5.75 -7.91
N ILE A 206 -18.31 6.01 -7.99
CA ILE A 206 -17.77 7.14 -8.76
C ILE A 206 -17.95 6.89 -10.27
N LEU A 207 -17.72 5.65 -10.71
CA LEU A 207 -17.85 5.28 -12.12
C LEU A 207 -19.31 5.15 -12.58
N LYS A 208 -20.27 5.10 -11.64
CA LYS A 208 -21.70 4.83 -11.89
C LYS A 208 -21.94 3.48 -12.56
N ILE A 209 -21.10 2.50 -12.24
CA ILE A 209 -21.26 1.12 -12.70
C ILE A 209 -22.36 0.49 -11.84
N LYS A 210 -23.33 -0.18 -12.47
CA LYS A 210 -24.45 -0.87 -11.81
C LYS A 210 -24.11 -2.33 -11.59
#